data_AF-A0A1Y2LL63-F1
#
_entry.id   AF-A0A1Y2LL63-F1
#
_cell.length_a   1.000
_cell.length_b   1.000
_cell.length_c   1.000
_cell.angle_alpha   90.00
_cell.angle_beta   90.00
_cell.angle_gamma   90.00
#
_symmetry.space_group_name_H-M   'P 1'
#
loop_
_entity.id
_entity.type
_entity.pdbx_description
1 polymer ?
#
loop_
_entity_poly.entity_id
_entity_poly.type
_entity_poly.pdbx_seq_one_letter_code
_entity_poly.pdbx_strand_id
1 'polypeptide(L)'
;MTGEDKLFYSQTYFENSYADLCRWTKALPTASSSCFVTFGLGLSYFASAPGQGSIWAGIPSELEDKVRKSYETPCCVSLGMHDSWFVLWPGGDCSWKFNGHYTPLEKILGEAMPGSVLYVAISPYSDQHYFIAFRDQSVKYNFTGSPPEWMELMTEAFDSMTTARLQTSQQQHLLSNGNTYSHVPLYAPSQPQQVAAYYHNNNLAELPPSLSYGLPSPPLSTGNSDSKYSQPAPATAYPYRPPQQDAIEMPVELPDHTPSAPASIVATSTGKKKRFLSRLF
;
A
#
# COMPACT_ATOMS: atom_id res chain seq x y z
N MET A 1 0.83 -30.32 -14.06
CA MET A 1 -0.05 -29.50 -13.20
C MET A 1 -0.71 -28.47 -14.08
N THR A 2 -2.03 -28.59 -14.24
CA THR A 2 -2.85 -27.69 -15.07
C THR A 2 -3.00 -26.32 -14.40
N GLY A 3 -3.31 -25.28 -15.17
CA GLY A 3 -3.41 -23.90 -14.67
C GLY A 3 -4.47 -23.70 -13.58
N GLU A 4 -5.49 -24.57 -13.53
CA GLU A 4 -6.54 -24.53 -12.50
C GLU A 4 -6.00 -24.89 -11.11
N ASP A 5 -5.12 -25.89 -11.00
CA ASP A 5 -4.49 -26.27 -9.74
C ASP A 5 -3.64 -25.12 -9.14
N LYS A 6 -3.06 -24.27 -10.00
CA LYS A 6 -2.27 -23.09 -9.58
C LYS A 6 -3.16 -21.98 -9.01
N LEU A 7 -4.39 -21.81 -9.53
CA LEU A 7 -5.35 -20.81 -9.04
C LEU A 7 -5.92 -21.19 -7.67
N PHE A 8 -6.23 -22.47 -7.45
CA PHE A 8 -6.70 -22.94 -6.14
C PHE A 8 -5.60 -22.88 -5.08
N TYR A 9 -4.36 -23.18 -5.47
CA TYR A 9 -3.20 -23.07 -4.57
C TYR A 9 -2.97 -21.61 -4.14
N SER A 10 -3.05 -20.65 -5.06
CA SER A 10 -2.86 -19.24 -4.75
C SER A 10 -3.98 -18.67 -3.88
N GLN A 11 -5.24 -19.07 -4.12
CA GLN A 11 -6.37 -18.62 -3.31
C GLN A 11 -6.30 -19.16 -1.88
N THR A 12 -6.08 -20.47 -1.71
CA THR A 12 -5.99 -21.09 -0.37
C THR A 12 -4.82 -20.51 0.41
N TYR A 13 -3.68 -20.29 -0.26
CA TYR A 13 -2.52 -19.66 0.37
C TYR A 13 -2.81 -18.23 0.80
N PHE A 14 -3.48 -17.43 -0.04
CA PHE A 14 -3.86 -16.06 0.28
C PHE A 14 -4.82 -16.00 1.46
N GLU A 15 -5.88 -16.82 1.46
CA GLU A 15 -6.86 -16.86 2.56
C GLU A 15 -6.22 -17.30 3.89
N ASN A 16 -5.26 -18.23 3.84
CA ASN A 16 -4.52 -18.65 5.03
C ASN A 16 -3.54 -17.57 5.52
N SER A 17 -2.86 -16.87 4.60
CA SER A 17 -1.85 -15.86 4.95
C SER A 17 -2.47 -14.53 5.40
N TYR A 18 -3.67 -14.22 4.91
CA TYR A 18 -4.36 -12.94 5.11
C TYR A 18 -5.79 -13.14 5.63
N ALA A 19 -5.99 -14.09 6.55
CA ALA A 19 -7.31 -14.47 7.05
C ALA A 19 -8.15 -13.28 7.56
N ASP A 20 -7.53 -12.36 8.30
CA ASP A 20 -8.21 -11.17 8.83
C ASP A 20 -8.63 -10.20 7.73
N LEU A 21 -7.77 -9.98 6.73
CA LEU A 21 -8.08 -9.15 5.56
C LEU A 21 -9.23 -9.77 4.75
N CYS A 22 -9.19 -11.09 4.51
CA CYS A 22 -10.26 -11.80 3.82
C CYS A 22 -11.58 -11.71 4.58
N ARG A 23 -11.57 -11.90 5.91
CA ARG A 23 -12.77 -11.77 6.74
C ARG A 23 -13.33 -10.35 6.70
N TRP A 24 -12.46 -9.34 6.84
CA TRP A 24 -12.88 -7.93 6.83
C TRP A 24 -13.44 -7.52 5.48
N THR A 25 -12.77 -7.84 4.37
CA THR A 25 -13.27 -7.54 3.01
C THR A 25 -14.59 -8.24 2.68
N LYS A 26 -14.76 -9.52 3.07
CA LYS A 26 -16.02 -10.27 2.89
C LYS A 26 -17.20 -9.67 3.68
N ALA A 27 -16.93 -8.91 4.75
CA ALA A 27 -17.97 -8.23 5.52
C ALA A 27 -18.47 -6.92 4.89
N LEU A 28 -17.76 -6.39 3.87
CA LEU A 28 -18.11 -5.13 3.22
C LEU A 28 -19.00 -5.38 1.98
N PRO A 29 -20.23 -4.83 1.92
CA PRO A 29 -21.14 -5.03 0.78
C PRO A 29 -20.59 -4.55 -0.57
N THR A 30 -19.73 -3.54 -0.55
CA THR A 30 -19.16 -2.89 -1.76
C THR A 30 -17.64 -3.02 -1.81
N ALA A 31 -17.07 -4.08 -1.23
CA ALA A 31 -15.62 -4.24 -1.09
C ALA A 31 -14.87 -4.01 -2.41
N SER A 32 -15.38 -4.50 -3.53
CA SER A 32 -14.72 -4.41 -4.84
C SER A 32 -14.56 -2.99 -5.38
N SER A 33 -15.41 -2.04 -4.97
CA SER A 33 -15.39 -0.66 -5.47
C SER A 33 -14.93 0.36 -4.44
N SER A 34 -14.96 0.01 -3.15
CA SER A 34 -14.65 0.95 -2.06
C SER A 34 -13.45 0.55 -1.21
N CYS A 35 -12.88 -0.65 -1.40
CA CYS A 35 -11.73 -1.11 -0.63
C CYS A 35 -10.41 -0.83 -1.36
N PHE A 36 -9.47 -0.23 -0.66
CA PHE A 36 -8.09 -0.05 -1.09
C PHE A 36 -7.19 -0.91 -0.24
N VAL A 37 -6.35 -1.74 -0.88
CA VAL A 37 -5.42 -2.65 -0.21
C VAL A 37 -4.02 -2.41 -0.74
N THR A 38 -3.07 -2.23 0.18
CA THR A 38 -1.64 -2.12 -0.10
C THR A 38 -0.91 -3.26 0.61
N PHE A 39 -0.06 -3.96 -0.13
CA PHE A 39 0.81 -5.01 0.41
C PHE A 39 2.24 -4.51 0.51
N GLY A 40 2.92 -4.84 1.61
CA GLY A 40 4.33 -4.61 1.81
C GLY A 40 5.12 -5.92 1.93
N LEU A 41 6.34 -5.84 2.44
CA LEU A 41 7.18 -7.01 2.70
C LEU A 41 6.70 -7.78 3.94
N GLY A 42 7.05 -9.07 4.03
CA GLY A 42 6.83 -9.86 5.25
C GLY A 42 5.37 -10.10 5.63
N LEU A 43 4.48 -10.29 4.63
CA LEU A 43 3.03 -10.39 4.81
C LEU A 43 2.38 -9.14 5.42
N SER A 44 3.08 -8.00 5.41
CA SER A 44 2.48 -6.74 5.85
C SER A 44 1.43 -6.25 4.85
N TYR A 45 0.36 -5.68 5.38
CA TYR A 45 -0.68 -5.06 4.57
C TYR A 45 -1.38 -3.94 5.31
N PHE A 46 -1.93 -3.03 4.53
CA PHE A 46 -2.89 -2.03 4.98
C PHE A 46 -4.11 -2.08 4.08
N ALA A 47 -5.31 -2.08 4.66
CA ALA A 47 -6.55 -1.99 3.93
C ALA A 47 -7.47 -0.93 4.52
N SER A 48 -8.18 -0.22 3.67
CA SER A 48 -9.12 0.84 4.07
C SER A 48 -10.30 0.92 3.14
N ALA A 49 -11.45 1.29 3.70
CA ALA A 49 -12.65 1.56 2.94
C ALA A 49 -13.31 2.83 3.51
N PRO A 50 -13.51 3.89 2.69
CA PRO A 50 -14.11 5.13 3.15
C PRO A 50 -15.44 4.90 3.87
N GLY A 51 -15.57 5.42 5.10
CA GLY A 51 -16.75 5.24 5.95
C GLY A 51 -16.89 3.87 6.62
N GLN A 52 -15.99 2.92 6.35
CA GLN A 52 -16.02 1.56 6.90
C GLN A 52 -14.77 1.25 7.75
N GLY A 53 -13.81 2.18 7.82
CA GLY A 53 -12.59 2.08 8.63
C GLY A 53 -11.43 1.43 7.88
N SER A 54 -10.45 0.94 8.65
CA SER A 54 -9.23 0.32 8.15
C SER A 54 -8.80 -0.88 9.01
N ILE A 55 -8.03 -1.78 8.39
CA ILE A 55 -7.38 -2.93 9.03
C ILE A 55 -5.95 -3.06 8.50
N TRP A 56 -5.04 -3.56 9.32
CA TRP A 56 -3.64 -3.72 8.93
C TRP A 56 -2.97 -4.84 9.72
N ALA A 57 -1.85 -5.33 9.18
CA ALA A 57 -0.92 -6.18 9.91
C ALA A 57 0.52 -5.90 9.45
N GLY A 58 1.47 -5.97 10.38
CA GLY A 58 2.90 -5.88 10.07
C GLY A 58 3.37 -4.54 9.47
N ILE A 59 2.58 -3.47 9.58
CA ILE A 59 2.98 -2.14 9.09
C ILE A 59 3.98 -1.49 10.05
N PRO A 60 4.79 -0.50 9.60
CA PRO A 60 5.68 0.25 10.48
C PRO A 60 4.96 0.86 11.68
N SER A 61 5.53 0.75 12.88
CA SER A 61 4.90 1.18 14.14
C SER A 61 4.52 2.66 14.15
N GLU A 62 5.31 3.51 13.52
CA GLU A 62 5.02 4.94 13.40
C GLU A 62 3.82 5.24 12.51
N LEU A 63 3.63 4.45 11.44
CA LEU A 63 2.43 4.53 10.61
C LEU A 63 1.21 4.04 11.38
N GLU A 64 1.33 2.91 12.07
CA GLU A 64 0.27 2.37 12.93
C GLU A 64 -0.21 3.39 13.95
N ASP A 65 0.73 4.05 14.64
CA ASP A 65 0.44 5.10 15.60
C ASP A 65 -0.30 6.29 14.98
N LYS A 66 0.10 6.70 13.77
CA LYS A 66 -0.59 7.78 13.04
C LYS A 66 -2.00 7.39 12.64
N VAL A 67 -2.20 6.18 12.12
CA VAL A 67 -3.53 5.69 11.74
C VAL A 67 -4.43 5.55 12.95
N ARG A 68 -3.94 4.95 14.04
CA ARG A 68 -4.73 4.73 15.27
C ARG A 68 -5.15 6.03 15.94
N LYS A 69 -4.32 7.08 15.87
CA LYS A 69 -4.60 8.39 16.47
C LYS A 69 -5.44 9.31 15.57
N SER A 70 -5.64 8.94 14.31
CA SER A 70 -6.45 9.72 13.37
C SER A 70 -7.94 9.42 13.53
N TYR A 71 -8.78 10.45 13.35
CA TYR A 71 -10.22 10.29 13.24
C TYR A 71 -10.67 9.93 11.83
N GLU A 72 -9.83 10.21 10.82
CA GLU A 72 -10.13 9.97 9.41
C GLU A 72 -9.53 8.65 8.94
N THR A 73 -10.22 7.97 8.03
CA THR A 73 -9.68 6.79 7.34
C THR A 73 -8.77 7.25 6.21
N PRO A 74 -7.51 6.79 6.11
CA PRO A 74 -6.65 7.11 4.98
C PRO A 74 -7.29 6.76 3.64
N CYS A 75 -7.01 7.57 2.62
CA CYS A 75 -7.42 7.28 1.24
C CYS A 75 -6.36 6.49 0.47
N CYS A 76 -5.09 6.67 0.82
CA CYS A 76 -3.97 5.98 0.19
C CYS A 76 -2.87 5.77 1.22
N VAL A 77 -2.34 4.55 1.26
CA VAL A 77 -1.17 4.16 2.05
C VAL A 77 -0.21 3.43 1.13
N SER A 78 1.07 3.73 1.23
CA SER A 78 2.13 3.03 0.48
C SER A 78 3.14 2.45 1.46
N LEU A 79 3.57 1.21 1.25
CA LEU A 79 4.53 0.49 2.07
C LEU A 79 5.76 0.15 1.23
N GLY A 80 6.94 0.59 1.66
CA GLY A 80 8.21 0.46 0.94
C GLY A 80 9.25 -0.35 1.71
N MET A 81 10.46 -0.39 1.17
CA MET A 81 11.61 -1.01 1.84
C MET A 81 12.03 -0.23 3.09
N HIS A 82 12.73 -0.90 4.01
CA HIS A 82 13.35 -0.28 5.18
C HIS A 82 12.36 0.50 6.05
N ASP A 83 11.18 -0.10 6.30
CA ASP A 83 10.08 0.51 7.04
C ASP A 83 9.64 1.88 6.50
N SER A 84 9.85 2.11 5.20
CA SER A 84 9.41 3.33 4.53
C SER A 84 7.91 3.28 4.32
N TRP A 85 7.24 4.40 4.56
CA TRP A 85 5.79 4.50 4.38
C TRP A 85 5.35 5.90 3.96
N PHE A 86 4.18 5.94 3.33
CA PHE A 86 3.45 7.14 2.97
C PHE A 86 1.97 6.96 3.33
N VAL A 87 1.31 8.03 3.78
CA VAL A 87 -0.13 8.08 4.01
C VAL A 87 -0.73 9.40 3.50
N LEU A 88 -1.85 9.30 2.81
CA LEU A 88 -2.68 10.41 2.33
C LEU A 88 -4.07 10.33 2.97
N TRP A 89 -4.50 11.44 3.54
CA TRP A 89 -5.80 11.61 4.18
C TRP A 89 -6.83 12.21 3.22
N PRO A 90 -8.14 12.01 3.46
CA PRO A 90 -9.22 12.58 2.65
C PRO A 90 -9.11 14.09 2.41
N GLY A 91 -8.63 14.85 3.41
CA GLY A 91 -8.42 16.31 3.31
C GLY A 91 -7.31 16.74 2.34
N GLY A 92 -6.50 15.80 1.82
CA GLY A 92 -5.31 16.09 1.01
C GLY A 92 -4.05 16.30 1.84
N ASP A 93 -4.15 16.23 3.16
CA ASP A 93 -3.00 16.16 4.05
C ASP A 93 -2.28 14.83 3.83
N CYS A 94 -0.95 14.87 3.86
CA CYS A 94 -0.14 13.66 3.78
C CYS A 94 0.97 13.65 4.83
N SER A 95 1.45 12.46 5.13
CA SER A 95 2.61 12.23 6.00
C SER A 95 3.43 11.10 5.41
N TRP A 96 4.74 11.15 5.60
CA TRP A 96 5.63 10.11 5.13
C TRP A 96 6.84 9.97 6.04
N LYS A 97 7.47 8.81 5.95
CA LYS A 97 8.80 8.57 6.49
C LYS A 97 9.50 7.55 5.59
N PHE A 98 10.60 7.96 4.98
CA PHE A 98 11.34 7.11 4.04
C PHE A 98 12.70 6.64 4.56
N ASN A 99 13.05 6.98 5.81
CA ASN A 99 14.25 6.49 6.49
C ASN A 99 15.57 6.66 5.69
N GLY A 100 15.68 7.74 4.90
CA GLY A 100 16.83 8.02 4.05
C GLY A 100 16.79 7.38 2.64
N HIS A 101 15.73 6.62 2.34
CA HIS A 101 15.44 6.07 1.02
C HIS A 101 14.45 6.95 0.25
N TYR A 102 14.17 6.62 -1.01
CA TYR A 102 13.27 7.39 -1.88
C TYR A 102 13.55 8.91 -1.87
N THR A 103 14.81 9.33 -1.74
CA THR A 103 15.20 10.74 -1.56
C THR A 103 14.63 11.69 -2.62
N PRO A 104 14.57 11.32 -3.92
CA PRO A 104 13.93 12.17 -4.91
C PRO A 104 12.43 12.39 -4.64
N LEU A 105 11.72 11.36 -4.17
CA LEU A 105 10.31 11.47 -3.79
C LEU A 105 10.14 12.35 -2.55
N GLU A 106 11.02 12.22 -1.55
CA GLU A 106 11.00 13.08 -0.36
C GLU A 106 11.11 14.56 -0.75
N LYS A 107 12.03 14.89 -1.66
CA LYS A 107 12.19 16.24 -2.20
C LYS A 107 10.93 16.71 -2.93
N ILE A 108 10.36 15.85 -3.79
CA ILE A 108 9.13 16.16 -4.53
C ILE A 108 7.97 16.47 -3.57
N LEU A 109 7.79 15.68 -2.51
CA LEU A 109 6.74 15.89 -1.51
C LEU A 109 6.99 17.15 -0.67
N GLY A 110 8.24 17.47 -0.34
CA GLY A 110 8.60 18.70 0.37
C GLY A 110 8.38 19.98 -0.45
N GLU A 111 8.43 19.89 -1.78
CA GLU A 111 8.18 21.01 -2.71
C GLU A 111 6.74 21.07 -3.21
N ALA A 112 5.94 20.02 -2.97
CA ALA A 112 4.56 19.93 -3.45
C ALA A 112 3.65 20.92 -2.71
N MET A 113 2.71 21.51 -3.44
CA MET A 113 1.68 22.36 -2.83
C MET A 113 0.78 21.51 -1.91
N PRO A 114 0.38 21.98 -0.73
CA PRO A 114 -0.55 21.28 0.14
C PRO A 114 -1.84 20.87 -0.61
N GLY A 115 -2.27 19.62 -0.44
CA GLY A 115 -3.46 19.07 -1.11
C GLY A 115 -3.32 18.83 -2.62
N SER A 116 -2.15 19.05 -3.22
CA SER A 116 -1.92 18.78 -4.66
C SER A 116 -1.65 17.31 -4.97
N VAL A 117 -1.20 16.53 -3.99
CA VAL A 117 -0.93 15.10 -4.15
C VAL A 117 -2.25 14.34 -4.25
N LEU A 118 -2.38 13.51 -5.28
CA LEU A 118 -3.54 12.66 -5.50
C LEU A 118 -3.27 11.21 -5.11
N TYR A 119 -2.08 10.71 -5.44
CA TYR A 119 -1.71 9.32 -5.21
C TYR A 119 -0.19 9.16 -5.14
N VAL A 120 0.28 8.24 -4.29
CA VAL A 120 1.68 7.83 -4.20
C VAL A 120 1.75 6.31 -4.12
N ALA A 121 2.70 5.73 -4.82
CA ALA A 121 3.12 4.35 -4.64
C ALA A 121 4.65 4.30 -4.53
N ILE A 122 5.14 3.53 -3.55
CA ILE A 122 6.56 3.24 -3.37
C ILE A 122 6.74 1.73 -3.49
N SER A 123 7.86 1.30 -4.07
CA SER A 123 8.10 -0.13 -4.30
C SER A 123 8.54 -0.82 -3.01
N PRO A 124 7.93 -1.94 -2.62
CA PRO A 124 8.43 -2.74 -1.51
C PRO A 124 9.70 -3.54 -1.87
N TYR A 125 10.15 -3.51 -3.14
CA TYR A 125 11.28 -4.30 -3.64
C TYR A 125 12.48 -3.45 -4.11
N SER A 126 12.32 -2.14 -4.15
CA SER A 126 13.39 -1.20 -4.48
C SER A 126 13.25 0.06 -3.63
N ASP A 127 14.36 0.53 -3.09
CA ASP A 127 14.45 1.72 -2.26
C ASP A 127 14.53 3.04 -3.06
N GLN A 128 14.47 2.94 -4.39
CA GLN A 128 14.48 4.09 -5.30
C GLN A 128 13.21 4.21 -6.16
N HIS A 129 12.43 3.13 -6.26
CA HIS A 129 11.29 3.09 -7.17
C HIS A 129 10.04 3.72 -6.57
N TYR A 130 9.47 4.69 -7.28
CA TYR A 130 8.25 5.36 -6.86
C TYR A 130 7.43 5.84 -8.04
N PHE A 131 6.15 6.07 -7.76
CA PHE A 131 5.20 6.74 -8.64
C PHE A 131 4.39 7.74 -7.81
N ILE A 132 4.22 8.96 -8.31
CA ILE A 132 3.38 9.99 -7.71
C ILE A 132 2.54 10.65 -8.78
N ALA A 133 1.26 10.83 -8.48
CA ALA A 133 0.30 11.57 -9.30
C ALA A 133 -0.24 12.76 -8.52
N PHE A 134 -0.41 13.87 -9.25
CA PHE A 134 -0.90 15.14 -8.72
C PHE A 134 -2.30 15.46 -9.27
N ARG A 135 -3.02 16.35 -8.57
CA ARG A 135 -4.35 16.83 -8.98
C ARG A 135 -4.35 17.64 -10.26
N ASP A 136 -3.21 18.27 -10.61
CA ASP A 136 -3.01 18.94 -11.90
C ASP A 136 -2.81 17.95 -13.07
N GLN A 137 -2.98 16.66 -12.80
CA GLN A 137 -2.83 15.55 -13.72
C GLN A 137 -1.39 15.29 -14.18
N SER A 138 -0.41 15.97 -13.58
CA SER A 138 1.00 15.63 -13.75
C SER A 138 1.35 14.37 -12.97
N VAL A 139 2.34 13.63 -13.48
CA VAL A 139 2.88 12.44 -12.83
C VAL A 139 4.40 12.53 -12.80
N LYS A 140 5.01 11.99 -11.74
CA LYS A 140 6.46 11.80 -11.65
C LYS A 140 6.72 10.38 -11.17
N TYR A 141 7.78 9.76 -11.66
CA TYR A 141 8.13 8.41 -11.27
C TYR A 141 9.63 8.16 -11.42
N ASN A 142 10.12 7.13 -10.75
CA ASN A 142 11.46 6.60 -10.95
C ASN A 142 11.36 5.08 -10.99
N PHE A 143 11.76 4.49 -12.10
CA PHE A 143 11.87 3.04 -12.29
C PHE A 143 13.26 2.68 -12.84
N THR A 144 14.28 3.45 -12.47
CA THR A 144 15.66 3.23 -12.93
C THR A 144 16.11 1.82 -12.57
N GLY A 145 16.61 1.06 -13.54
CA GLY A 145 17.03 -0.33 -13.35
C GLY A 145 15.91 -1.36 -13.45
N SER A 146 14.65 -0.95 -13.66
CA SER A 146 13.58 -1.88 -14.02
C SER A 146 13.79 -2.47 -15.43
N PRO A 147 13.20 -3.64 -15.73
CA PRO A 147 13.22 -4.19 -17.08
C PRO A 147 12.72 -3.19 -18.12
N PRO A 148 13.35 -3.08 -19.30
CA PRO A 148 12.94 -2.13 -20.34
C PRO A 148 11.47 -2.27 -20.76
N GLU A 149 10.99 -3.51 -20.79
CA GLU A 149 9.60 -3.88 -21.10
C GLU A 149 8.58 -3.18 -20.19
N TRP A 150 8.93 -2.91 -18.92
CA TRP A 150 8.03 -2.21 -18.00
C TRP A 150 7.83 -0.76 -18.42
N MET A 151 8.87 -0.11 -18.95
CA MET A 151 8.78 1.26 -19.42
C MET A 151 7.94 1.37 -20.69
N GLU A 152 8.01 0.37 -21.57
CA GLU A 152 7.14 0.28 -22.76
C GLU A 152 5.67 0.17 -22.36
N LEU A 153 5.34 -0.76 -21.46
CA LEU A 153 3.98 -0.94 -20.94
C LEU A 153 3.46 0.31 -20.22
N MET A 154 4.30 0.98 -19.43
CA MET A 154 3.91 2.22 -18.75
C MET A 154 3.66 3.35 -19.75
N THR A 155 4.49 3.46 -20.79
CA THR A 155 4.29 4.45 -21.86
C THR A 155 2.99 4.20 -22.60
N GLU A 156 2.69 2.95 -22.97
CA GLU A 156 1.42 2.57 -23.59
C GLU A 156 0.21 2.88 -22.69
N ALA A 157 0.30 2.58 -21.40
CA ALA A 157 -0.75 2.88 -20.43
C ALA A 157 -0.99 4.40 -20.29
N PHE A 158 0.07 5.21 -20.31
CA PHE A 158 -0.07 6.67 -20.25
C PHE A 158 -0.58 7.27 -21.56
N ASP A 159 -0.15 6.73 -22.71
CA ASP A 159 -0.60 7.18 -24.03
C ASP A 159 -2.08 6.85 -24.26
N SER A 160 -2.50 5.64 -23.88
CA SER A 160 -3.92 5.25 -23.94
C SER A 160 -4.78 6.12 -23.03
N MET A 161 -4.32 6.42 -21.82
CA MET A 161 -5.02 7.32 -20.89
C MET A 161 -5.10 8.75 -21.44
N THR A 162 -4.03 9.26 -22.05
CA THR A 162 -3.99 10.59 -22.66
C THR A 162 -4.95 10.67 -23.85
N THR A 163 -4.97 9.64 -24.69
CA THR A 163 -5.88 9.53 -25.84
C THR A 163 -7.34 9.46 -25.40
N ALA A 164 -7.65 8.68 -24.36
CA ALA A 164 -9.00 8.59 -23.80
C ALA A 164 -9.52 9.93 -23.25
N ARG A 165 -8.64 10.74 -22.63
CA ARG A 165 -8.99 12.09 -22.16
C ARG A 165 -9.32 13.03 -23.32
N LEU A 166 -8.56 12.98 -24.42
CA LEU A 166 -8.83 13.80 -25.60
C LEU A 166 -10.18 13.45 -26.23
N GLN A 167 -10.52 12.17 -26.31
CA GLN A 167 -11.82 11.72 -26.83
C GLN A 167 -12.99 12.11 -25.92
N THR A 168 -12.84 11.93 -24.60
CA THR A 168 -13.89 12.28 -23.62
C THR A 168 -14.17 13.78 -23.60
N SER A 169 -13.12 14.60 -23.73
CA SER A 169 -13.26 16.06 -23.80
C SER A 169 -14.05 16.53 -25.03
N GLN A 170 -13.96 15.82 -26.16
CA GLN A 170 -14.77 16.13 -27.34
C GLN A 170 -16.22 15.68 -27.21
N GLN A 171 -16.50 14.56 -26.53
CA GLN A 171 -17.88 14.10 -26.32
C GLN A 171 -18.65 14.96 -25.31
N GLN A 172 -18.00 15.50 -24.28
CA GLN A 172 -18.67 16.37 -23.31
C GLN A 172 -19.11 17.72 -23.90
N HIS A 173 -18.45 18.19 -24.97
CA HIS A 173 -18.89 19.39 -25.68
C HIS A 173 -20.13 19.19 -26.57
N LEU A 174 -20.49 17.95 -26.93
CA LEU A 174 -21.64 17.65 -27.79
C LEU A 174 -22.96 17.42 -27.03
N LEU A 175 -22.93 17.29 -25.70
CA LEU A 175 -24.13 17.05 -24.87
C LEU A 175 -24.60 18.28 -24.07
N SER A 176 -24.03 19.47 -24.32
CA SER A 176 -24.40 20.71 -23.62
C SER A 176 -25.50 21.53 -24.31
N ASN A 177 -26.40 20.89 -25.06
CA ASN A 177 -27.58 21.54 -25.61
C ASN A 177 -28.86 20.78 -25.21
N GLY A 178 -29.59 21.37 -24.25
CA GLY A 178 -30.99 21.09 -24.01
C GLY A 178 -31.27 20.15 -22.84
N ASN A 179 -31.53 20.73 -21.66
CA ASN A 179 -32.76 20.46 -20.90
C ASN A 179 -32.85 21.35 -19.65
N THR A 180 -33.60 22.44 -19.78
CA THR A 180 -34.25 23.15 -18.67
C THR A 180 -35.25 22.20 -18.00
N TYR A 181 -34.88 21.58 -16.87
CA TYR A 181 -35.84 20.91 -16.00
C TYR A 181 -36.25 21.82 -14.84
N SER A 182 -37.56 21.96 -14.72
CA SER A 182 -38.30 22.71 -13.72
C SER A 182 -38.00 22.21 -12.31
N HIS A 183 -37.76 23.16 -11.40
CA HIS A 183 -37.51 22.95 -9.99
C HIS A 183 -38.78 22.43 -9.28
N VAL A 184 -38.75 21.20 -8.76
CA VAL A 184 -39.75 20.69 -7.81
C VAL A 184 -39.06 20.58 -6.45
N PRO A 185 -39.47 21.31 -5.39
CA PRO A 185 -38.84 21.22 -4.09
C PRO A 185 -39.32 19.97 -3.35
N LEU A 186 -38.40 19.04 -3.13
CA LEU A 186 -38.62 17.85 -2.31
C LEU A 186 -38.10 18.11 -0.89
N TYR A 187 -39.01 18.00 0.07
CA TYR A 187 -38.75 18.02 1.51
C TYR A 187 -37.66 16.99 1.88
N ALA A 188 -36.61 17.45 2.57
CA ALA A 188 -35.60 16.58 3.16
C ALA A 188 -36.03 16.15 4.58
N PRO A 189 -36.17 14.85 4.87
CA PRO A 189 -36.18 14.39 6.25
C PRO A 189 -34.75 14.37 6.81
N SER A 190 -34.65 14.76 8.08
CA SER A 190 -33.44 14.77 8.91
C SER A 190 -32.74 13.41 8.93
N GLN A 191 -31.44 13.39 8.57
CA GLN A 191 -30.59 12.20 8.73
C GLN A 191 -30.28 11.94 10.21
N PRO A 192 -30.28 10.67 10.66
CA PRO A 192 -29.72 10.30 11.94
C PRO A 192 -28.18 10.34 11.87
N GLN A 193 -27.55 10.82 12.96
CA GLN A 193 -26.11 10.82 13.16
C GLN A 193 -25.53 9.41 12.99
N GLN A 194 -24.61 9.24 12.02
CA GLN A 194 -23.81 8.02 11.93
C GLN A 194 -22.78 8.03 13.07
N VAL A 195 -22.95 7.09 13.99
CA VAL A 195 -21.96 6.78 15.02
C VAL A 195 -20.86 5.97 14.36
N ALA A 196 -19.61 6.42 14.47
CA ALA A 196 -18.44 5.69 13.99
C ALA A 196 -18.39 4.29 14.62
N ALA A 197 -18.46 3.26 13.78
CA ALA A 197 -18.31 1.87 14.20
C ALA A 197 -16.83 1.60 14.52
N TYR A 198 -16.49 1.63 15.80
CA TYR A 198 -15.20 1.12 16.29
C TYR A 198 -15.20 -0.42 16.15
N TYR A 199 -14.53 -0.94 15.12
CA TYR A 199 -14.11 -2.34 15.12
C TYR A 199 -12.91 -2.48 16.06
N HIS A 200 -13.23 -2.91 17.28
CA HIS A 200 -12.28 -3.26 18.32
C HIS A 200 -11.48 -4.50 17.87
N ASN A 201 -10.16 -4.34 17.75
CA ASN A 201 -9.26 -5.46 17.54
C ASN A 201 -9.16 -6.25 18.84
N ASN A 202 -9.72 -7.46 18.87
CA ASN A 202 -9.66 -8.37 20.01
C ASN A 202 -8.23 -8.86 20.21
N ASN A 203 -7.45 -8.11 20.99
CA ASN A 203 -6.35 -8.67 21.76
C ASN A 203 -6.82 -8.79 23.21
N LEU A 204 -6.96 -10.04 23.66
CA LEU A 204 -7.17 -10.41 25.05
C LEU A 204 -6.02 -9.86 25.89
N ALA A 205 -6.26 -8.74 26.57
CA ALA A 205 -5.45 -8.25 27.67
C ALA A 205 -6.35 -8.11 28.90
N GLU A 206 -5.94 -8.79 29.97
CA GLU A 206 -6.56 -8.77 31.29
C GLU A 206 -6.89 -7.35 31.78
N LEU A 207 -8.12 -7.18 32.25
CA LEU A 207 -8.58 -6.02 33.01
C LEU A 207 -7.89 -5.97 34.40
N PRO A 208 -7.33 -4.84 34.83
CA PRO A 208 -7.19 -4.56 36.25
C PRO A 208 -8.49 -3.96 36.80
N PRO A 209 -8.90 -4.29 38.04
CA PRO A 209 -10.09 -3.73 38.66
C PRO A 209 -9.91 -2.25 39.03
N SER A 210 -11.00 -1.51 38.88
CA SER A 210 -11.20 -0.10 39.21
C SER A 210 -10.89 0.24 40.67
N LEU A 211 -10.13 1.32 40.90
CA LEU A 211 -9.96 1.94 42.21
C LEU A 211 -11.08 2.95 42.48
N SER A 212 -11.88 2.64 43.51
CA SER A 212 -12.84 3.54 44.13
C SER A 212 -12.13 4.57 45.02
N TYR A 213 -12.56 5.83 44.93
CA TYR A 213 -12.15 6.91 45.84
C TYR A 213 -12.80 6.71 47.22
N GLY A 214 -11.97 6.75 48.28
CA GLY A 214 -12.41 6.79 49.66
C GLY A 214 -11.24 7.02 50.62
N LEU A 215 -11.05 8.27 51.07
CA LEU A 215 -10.35 8.63 52.31
C LEU A 215 -11.29 8.29 53.49
N PRO A 216 -10.80 7.76 54.63
CA PRO A 216 -9.96 8.53 55.55
C PRO A 216 -8.86 7.77 56.33
N SER A 217 -7.83 8.53 56.74
CA SER A 217 -6.89 8.46 57.90
C SER A 217 -6.35 7.15 58.51
N PRO A 218 -5.10 7.14 59.02
CA PRO A 218 -4.38 5.93 59.44
C PRO A 218 -4.48 5.62 60.95
N PRO A 219 -4.16 4.38 61.34
CA PRO A 219 -3.29 4.20 62.50
C PRO A 219 -2.15 3.18 62.28
N LEU A 220 -1.08 3.37 63.05
CA LEU A 220 0.12 2.54 63.16
C LEU A 220 -0.19 1.09 63.60
N SER A 221 0.56 0.11 63.08
CA SER A 221 1.44 -0.80 63.85
C SER A 221 1.95 -2.00 63.03
N THR A 222 3.28 -2.15 63.05
CA THR A 222 4.12 -3.35 63.28
C THR A 222 3.59 -4.76 62.96
N GLY A 223 4.34 -5.53 62.16
CA GLY A 223 4.24 -7.00 62.15
C GLY A 223 4.97 -7.70 61.00
N ASN A 224 6.18 -8.21 61.27
CA ASN A 224 6.91 -9.19 60.46
C ASN A 224 6.09 -10.48 60.28
N SER A 225 6.19 -11.10 59.09
CA SER A 225 6.35 -12.56 58.99
C SER A 225 6.82 -13.01 57.61
N ASP A 226 7.91 -13.79 57.65
CA ASP A 226 8.46 -14.67 56.62
C ASP A 226 7.42 -15.60 55.97
N SER A 227 7.64 -15.93 54.68
CA SER A 227 7.42 -17.24 54.03
C SER A 227 7.90 -17.15 52.56
N LYS A 228 9.08 -17.66 52.19
CA LYS A 228 9.41 -19.03 51.74
C LYS A 228 8.67 -19.54 50.47
N TYR A 229 9.51 -19.75 49.43
CA TYR A 229 9.49 -20.77 48.38
C TYR A 229 8.24 -20.98 47.50
N SER A 230 8.41 -20.78 46.18
CA SER A 230 8.48 -21.90 45.22
C SER A 230 9.02 -21.46 43.86
N GLN A 231 9.86 -22.32 43.28
CA GLN A 231 10.53 -22.19 42.00
C GLN A 231 9.87 -23.18 40.98
N PRO A 232 10.37 -23.35 39.73
CA PRO A 232 9.65 -23.02 38.49
C PRO A 232 9.15 -24.26 37.70
N ALA A 233 8.43 -24.02 36.60
CA ALA A 233 8.06 -25.06 35.62
C ALA A 233 8.43 -24.64 34.17
N PRO A 234 8.64 -25.60 33.25
CA PRO A 234 9.69 -25.53 32.23
C PRO A 234 9.24 -25.00 30.86
N ALA A 235 10.21 -24.44 30.14
CA ALA A 235 10.12 -24.02 28.75
C ALA A 235 10.17 -25.23 27.80
N THR A 236 9.10 -25.43 27.04
CA THR A 236 9.10 -26.28 25.83
C THR A 236 9.65 -25.49 24.65
N ALA A 237 10.90 -25.77 24.29
CA ALA A 237 11.52 -25.30 23.06
C ALA A 237 11.06 -26.18 21.88
N TYR A 238 10.33 -25.59 20.93
CA TYR A 238 10.10 -26.20 19.62
C TYR A 238 11.26 -25.82 18.68
N PRO A 239 11.88 -26.78 17.97
CA PRO A 239 12.85 -26.45 16.93
C PRO A 239 12.10 -25.95 15.68
N TYR A 240 12.15 -24.64 15.43
CA TYR A 240 11.72 -24.05 14.16
C TYR A 240 12.76 -24.38 13.09
N ARG A 241 12.40 -25.23 12.12
CA ARG A 241 13.19 -25.48 10.91
C ARG A 241 12.58 -24.67 9.77
N PRO A 242 13.26 -23.65 9.22
CA PRO A 242 12.76 -22.97 8.03
C PRO A 242 12.81 -23.93 6.83
N PRO A 243 11.80 -23.92 5.94
CA PRO A 243 11.84 -24.67 4.70
C PRO A 243 12.93 -24.10 3.78
N GLN A 244 13.71 -24.99 3.17
CA GLN A 244 14.65 -24.61 2.12
C GLN A 244 13.85 -24.05 0.94
N GLN A 245 14.14 -22.81 0.55
CA GLN A 245 13.68 -22.24 -0.71
C GLN A 245 14.55 -22.83 -1.82
N ASP A 246 14.06 -23.89 -2.45
CA ASP A 246 14.52 -24.24 -3.78
C ASP A 246 13.95 -23.19 -4.75
N ALA A 247 14.85 -22.56 -5.51
CA ALA A 247 14.50 -21.60 -6.54
C ALA A 247 13.68 -22.32 -7.63
N ILE A 248 12.39 -22.00 -7.70
CA ILE A 248 11.50 -22.48 -8.76
C ILE A 248 11.83 -21.64 -10.01
N GLU A 249 12.57 -22.26 -10.92
CA GLU A 249 12.72 -21.78 -12.31
C GLU A 249 11.34 -21.79 -12.98
N MET A 250 10.88 -20.62 -13.41
CA MET A 250 9.64 -20.48 -14.18
C MET A 250 9.94 -20.77 -15.66
N PRO A 251 9.30 -21.76 -16.31
CA PRO A 251 9.40 -21.94 -17.75
C PRO A 251 8.61 -20.83 -18.46
N VAL A 252 9.32 -20.04 -19.26
CA VAL A 252 8.74 -19.14 -20.26
C VAL A 252 8.35 -20.00 -21.46
N GLU A 253 7.06 -20.34 -21.59
CA GLU A 253 6.51 -20.84 -22.85
C GLU A 253 6.05 -19.64 -23.67
N LEU A 254 6.86 -19.31 -24.70
CA LEU A 254 6.50 -18.38 -25.78
C LEU A 254 5.75 -19.16 -26.87
N PRO A 255 4.69 -18.59 -27.48
CA PRO A 255 4.14 -19.14 -28.72
C PRO A 255 5.10 -18.90 -29.89
N ASP A 256 5.45 -19.99 -30.58
CA ASP A 256 6.19 -20.01 -31.85
C ASP A 256 5.46 -19.19 -32.92
N HIS A 257 5.96 -17.99 -33.19
CA HIS A 257 5.69 -17.30 -34.45
C HIS A 257 6.99 -17.27 -35.26
N THR A 258 7.01 -18.11 -36.28
CA THR A 258 8.01 -18.11 -37.35
C THR A 258 7.76 -16.95 -38.30
N PRO A 259 8.76 -16.08 -38.56
CA PRO A 259 8.82 -15.33 -39.80
C PRO A 259 9.93 -15.90 -40.69
N SER A 260 9.51 -16.37 -41.86
CA SER A 260 10.38 -16.70 -42.98
C SER A 260 11.21 -15.48 -43.38
N ALA A 261 12.51 -15.70 -43.58
CA ALA A 261 13.47 -14.72 -44.10
C ALA A 261 13.16 -14.31 -45.55
N PRO A 262 13.73 -13.18 -46.01
CA PRO A 262 14.76 -13.36 -47.02
C PRO A 262 16.03 -12.50 -46.81
N ALA A 263 17.16 -13.19 -47.00
CA ALA A 263 18.44 -12.83 -47.62
C ALA A 263 18.99 -11.38 -47.60
N SER A 264 20.17 -11.30 -46.97
CA SER A 264 21.44 -10.74 -47.47
C SER A 264 21.53 -9.26 -47.85
N ILE A 265 22.50 -8.56 -47.24
CA ILE A 265 23.68 -7.98 -47.92
C ILE A 265 24.82 -7.77 -46.89
N VAL A 266 25.99 -8.24 -47.30
CA VAL A 266 27.31 -8.06 -46.67
C VAL A 266 27.82 -6.64 -46.93
N ALA A 267 28.33 -5.96 -45.90
CA ALA A 267 29.36 -4.94 -46.07
C ALA A 267 30.23 -4.82 -44.80
N THR A 268 31.46 -5.28 -44.92
CA THR A 268 32.60 -5.07 -44.03
C THR A 268 32.99 -3.59 -43.96
N SER A 269 33.34 -3.08 -42.77
CA SER A 269 34.32 -1.99 -42.66
C SER A 269 34.93 -1.91 -41.26
N THR A 270 36.25 -2.05 -41.23
CA THR A 270 37.18 -1.87 -40.13
C THR A 270 37.35 -0.39 -39.75
N GLY A 271 37.36 -0.04 -38.46
CA GLY A 271 37.66 1.33 -38.03
C GLY A 271 38.20 1.41 -36.61
N LYS A 272 39.43 1.88 -36.48
CA LYS A 272 40.31 1.83 -35.29
C LYS A 272 39.95 2.80 -34.17
N LYS A 273 40.29 2.38 -32.94
CA LYS A 273 40.68 3.15 -31.74
C LYS A 273 41.08 4.62 -31.99
N LYS A 274 40.67 5.52 -31.09
CA LYS A 274 41.58 6.48 -30.43
C LYS A 274 41.00 6.98 -29.11
N ARG A 275 41.75 6.71 -28.02
CA ARG A 275 41.68 7.42 -26.74
C ARG A 275 42.23 8.84 -26.94
N PHE A 276 41.67 9.84 -26.26
CA PHE A 276 42.43 11.00 -25.82
C PHE A 276 41.93 11.48 -24.45
N LEU A 277 42.88 11.52 -23.52
CA LEU A 277 42.86 12.22 -22.24
C LEU A 277 43.66 13.52 -22.43
N SER A 278 43.15 14.65 -21.93
CA SER A 278 43.93 15.79 -21.39
C SER A 278 42.92 16.82 -20.84
N ARG A 279 42.76 17.05 -19.53
CA ARG A 279 43.58 17.83 -18.57
C ARG A 279 43.68 19.34 -18.86
N LEU A 280 43.33 20.10 -17.82
CA LEU A 280 43.57 21.52 -17.48
C LEU A 280 42.91 22.61 -18.34
N PHE A 281 41.97 23.36 -17.74
CA PHE A 281 42.25 24.61 -17.01
C PHE A 281 41.40 24.66 -15.74
#